data_AF-A0A3L7UMX3-F1
#
_entry.id   AF-A0A3L7UMX3-F1
#
_cell.length_a   1.000
_cell.length_b   1.000
_cell.length_c   1.000
_cell.angle_alpha   90.00
_cell.angle_beta   90.00
_cell.angle_gamma   90.00
#
_symmetry.space_group_name_H-M   'P 1'
#
loop_
_entity.id
_entity.type
_entity.pdbx_description
1 polymer ?
#
loop_
_entity_poly.entity_id
_entity_poly.type
_entity_poly.pdbx_seq_one_letter_code
_entity_poly.pdbx_strand_id
1 'polypeptide(L)'
;MPNSESAEKSLRRSNVRRDRNRQQRGSLRTRLKKFRVFLAEKPTQEAADKEFSLVVKALDQAASKKLLHKNAASRTKSRLAALKRKTFVG
;
A
#
# COMPACT_ATOMS: atom_id res chain seq x y z
N MET A 1 27.44 -16.50 5.78
CA MET A 1 26.83 -17.58 6.57
C MET A 1 26.62 -17.09 7.99
N PRO A 2 25.61 -17.59 8.73
CA PRO A 2 25.50 -17.30 10.16
C PRO A 2 26.69 -17.92 10.89
N ASN A 3 27.38 -17.14 11.72
CA ASN A 3 28.54 -17.61 12.48
C ASN A 3 28.16 -18.07 13.90
N SER A 4 26.88 -18.04 14.24
CA SER A 4 26.33 -18.45 15.53
C SER A 4 24.91 -19.02 15.36
N GLU A 5 24.48 -19.86 16.30
CA GLU A 5 23.12 -20.44 16.30
C GLU A 5 22.03 -19.36 16.38
N SER A 6 22.29 -18.29 17.12
CA SER A 6 21.37 -17.15 17.23
C SER A 6 21.22 -16.41 15.89
N ALA A 7 22.30 -16.30 15.12
CA ALA A 7 22.28 -15.71 13.78
C ALA A 7 21.51 -16.58 12.79
N GLU A 8 21.65 -17.91 12.84
CA GLU A 8 20.88 -18.81 11.97
C GLU A 8 19.38 -18.73 12.26
N LYS A 9 19.01 -18.72 13.54
CA LYS A 9 17.61 -18.53 13.97
C LYS A 9 17.06 -17.18 13.52
N SER A 10 17.86 -16.11 13.58
CA SER A 10 17.48 -14.79 13.09
C SER A 10 17.25 -14.78 11.58
N LEU A 11 18.14 -15.44 10.81
CA LEU A 11 18.01 -15.58 9.37
C LEU A 11 16.71 -16.31 8.98
N ARG A 12 16.41 -17.44 9.63
CA ARG A 12 15.18 -18.21 9.42
C ARG A 12 13.93 -17.36 9.67
N ARG A 13 13.90 -16.63 10.79
CA ARG A 13 12.79 -15.71 11.13
C ARG A 13 12.67 -14.56 10.13
N SER A 14 13.80 -14.03 9.66
CA SER A 14 13.84 -12.94 8.69
C SER A 14 13.24 -13.36 7.35
N ASN A 15 13.57 -14.56 6.86
CA ASN A 15 13.03 -15.08 5.60
C ASN A 15 11.51 -15.23 5.65
N VAL A 16 10.97 -15.83 6.72
CA VAL A 16 9.51 -15.97 6.90
C VAL A 16 8.81 -14.60 6.93
N ARG A 17 9.39 -13.63 7.63
CA ARG A 17 8.86 -12.25 7.68
C ARG A 17 8.94 -11.57 6.32
N ARG A 18 10.05 -11.76 5.60
CA ARG A 18 10.28 -11.19 4.27
C ARG A 18 9.24 -11.67 3.28
N ASP A 19 8.94 -12.97 3.25
CA ASP A 19 7.98 -13.55 2.30
C ASP A 19 6.56 -13.04 2.55
N ARG A 20 6.14 -13.04 3.82
CA ARG A 20 4.83 -12.48 4.23
C ARG A 20 4.71 -11.00 3.86
N ASN A 21 5.73 -10.21 4.18
CA ASN A 21 5.75 -8.79 3.88
C ASN A 21 5.79 -8.52 2.37
N ARG A 22 6.50 -9.35 1.59
CA ARG A 22 6.56 -9.26 0.13
C ARG A 22 5.17 -9.45 -0.47
N GLN A 23 4.43 -10.47 -0.06
CA GLN A 23 3.06 -10.72 -0.54
C GLN A 23 2.12 -9.55 -0.21
N GLN A 24 2.14 -9.08 1.04
CA GLN A 24 1.29 -7.97 1.49
C GLN A 24 1.64 -6.63 0.85
N ARG A 25 2.93 -6.35 0.62
CA ARG A 25 3.34 -5.16 -0.15
C ARG A 25 2.93 -5.28 -1.61
N GLY A 26 3.05 -6.47 -2.19
CA GLY A 26 2.65 -6.75 -3.57
C GLY A 26 1.16 -6.46 -3.77
N SER A 27 0.30 -7.04 -2.95
CA SER A 27 -1.15 -6.83 -3.03
C SER A 27 -1.55 -5.36 -2.86
N LEU A 28 -0.92 -4.65 -1.92
CA LEU A 28 -1.16 -3.22 -1.73
C LEU A 28 -0.74 -2.39 -2.94
N ARG A 29 0.42 -2.68 -3.55
CA ARG A 29 0.86 -1.99 -4.78
C ARG A 29 -0.08 -2.28 -5.95
N THR A 30 -0.57 -3.50 -6.08
CA THR A 30 -1.57 -3.87 -7.09
C THR A 30 -2.86 -3.07 -6.90
N ARG A 31 -3.37 -2.96 -5.66
CA ARG A 31 -4.57 -2.17 -5.37
C ARG A 31 -4.38 -0.70 -5.74
N LEU A 32 -3.23 -0.13 -5.39
CA LEU A 32 -2.88 1.25 -5.78
C LEU A 32 -2.79 1.43 -7.30
N LYS A 33 -2.27 0.43 -8.03
CA LYS A 33 -2.23 0.47 -9.51
C LYS A 33 -3.64 0.41 -10.10
N LYS A 34 -4.48 -0.51 -9.61
CA LYS A 34 -5.88 -0.63 -10.04
C LYS A 34 -6.64 0.69 -9.86
N PHE A 35 -6.50 1.34 -8.71
CA PHE A 35 -7.13 2.64 -8.48
C PHE A 35 -6.63 3.74 -9.42
N ARG A 36 -5.34 3.76 -9.77
CA ARG A 36 -4.82 4.73 -10.76
C ARG A 36 -5.36 4.50 -12.16
N VAL A 37 -5.47 3.24 -12.59
CA VAL A 37 -6.06 2.87 -13.87
C VAL A 37 -7.55 3.25 -13.88
N PHE A 38 -8.26 2.90 -12.81
CA PHE A 38 -9.66 3.27 -12.62
C PHE A 38 -9.87 4.79 -12.72
N LEU A 39 -9.03 5.62 -12.10
CA LEU A 39 -9.13 7.08 -12.26
C LEU A 39 -8.84 7.56 -13.69
N ALA A 40 -8.01 6.84 -14.46
CA ALA A 40 -7.72 7.20 -15.85
C ALA A 40 -8.91 6.94 -16.78
N GLU A 41 -9.79 6.00 -16.43
CA GLU A 41 -11.03 5.69 -17.16
C GLU A 41 -12.13 6.75 -16.96
N LYS A 42 -11.87 7.83 -16.20
CA LYS A 42 -12.82 8.90 -15.87
C LYS A 42 -14.18 8.40 -15.35
N PRO A 43 -14.20 7.62 -14.25
CA PRO A 43 -15.42 7.11 -13.64
C PRO A 43 -16.21 8.25 -13.00
N THR A 44 -17.45 7.99 -12.61
CA THR A 44 -18.24 8.97 -11.83
C THR A 44 -17.55 9.32 -10.51
N GLN A 45 -17.75 10.54 -10.04
CA GLN A 45 -17.15 11.03 -8.80
C GLN A 45 -17.51 10.12 -7.60
N GLU A 46 -18.77 9.68 -7.51
CA GLU A 46 -19.22 8.77 -6.46
C GLU A 46 -18.46 7.43 -6.45
N ALA A 47 -18.19 6.87 -7.64
CA ALA A 47 -17.45 5.61 -7.74
C ALA A 47 -15.98 5.80 -7.33
N ALA A 48 -15.37 6.94 -7.70
CA ALA A 48 -14.04 7.33 -7.25
C ALA A 48 -13.96 7.52 -5.72
N ASP A 49 -14.99 8.08 -5.10
CA ASP A 49 -15.06 8.30 -3.65
C ASP A 49 -15.12 6.99 -2.87
N LYS A 50 -15.96 6.06 -3.35
CA LYS A 50 -16.10 4.71 -2.78
C LYS A 50 -14.79 3.94 -2.85
N GLU A 51 -14.17 3.86 -4.03
CA GLU A 51 -12.92 3.12 -4.21
C GLU A 51 -11.76 3.79 -3.46
N PHE A 52 -11.71 5.12 -3.43
CA PHE A 52 -10.71 5.86 -2.64
C PHE A 52 -10.77 5.51 -1.16
N SER A 53 -11.99 5.41 -0.59
CA SER A 53 -12.19 5.04 0.82
C SER A 53 -11.65 3.65 1.13
N LEU A 54 -11.83 2.68 0.22
CA LEU A 54 -11.28 1.33 0.34
C LEU A 54 -9.75 1.31 0.26
N VAL A 55 -9.17 2.12 -0.64
CA VAL A 55 -7.70 2.25 -0.78
C VAL A 55 -7.10 2.90 0.46
N VAL A 56 -7.72 3.94 1.00
CA VAL A 56 -7.29 4.62 2.23
C VAL A 56 -7.30 3.64 3.41
N LYS A 57 -8.39 2.88 3.59
CA LYS A 57 -8.49 1.84 4.62
C LYS A 57 -7.36 0.82 4.50
N ALA A 58 -7.05 0.37 3.29
CA ALA A 58 -5.97 -0.59 3.06
C ALA A 58 -4.58 0.00 3.39
N LEU A 59 -4.33 1.26 3.08
CA LEU A 59 -3.09 1.97 3.43
C LEU A 59 -2.92 2.10 4.94
N ASP A 60 -3.99 2.44 5.66
CA ASP A 60 -3.95 2.57 7.12
C ASP A 60 -3.72 1.24 7.83
N GLN A 61 -4.37 0.18 7.35
CA GLN A 61 -4.13 -1.17 7.86
C GLN A 61 -2.69 -1.64 7.60
N ALA A 62 -2.07 -1.24 6.48
CA ALA A 62 -0.67 -1.54 6.24
C ALA A 62 0.28 -0.71 7.11
N ALA A 63 -0.09 0.53 7.44
CA ALA A 63 0.66 1.38 8.36
C ALA A 63 0.60 0.83 9.80
N SER A 64 -0.59 0.43 10.26
CA SER A 64 -0.78 -0.12 11.62
C SER A 64 0.00 -1.43 11.82
N LYS A 65 0.06 -2.28 10.79
CA LYS A 65 0.87 -3.51 10.78
C LYS A 65 2.37 -3.27 10.60
N LYS A 66 2.84 -2.02 10.60
CA LYS A 66 4.24 -1.61 10.38
C LYS A 66 4.82 -2.11 9.05
N LEU A 67 3.96 -2.40 8.06
CA LEU A 67 4.39 -2.79 6.73
C LEU A 67 4.93 -1.60 5.92
N LEU A 68 4.33 -0.44 6.18
CA LEU A 68 4.69 0.87 5.65
C LEU A 68 4.80 1.85 6.82
N HIS A 69 5.71 2.81 6.73
CA HIS A 69 5.79 3.87 7.72
C HIS A 69 4.56 4.79 7.63
N LYS A 70 4.10 5.33 8.76
CA LYS A 70 2.94 6.25 8.82
C LYS A 70 3.08 7.41 7.83
N ASN A 71 4.26 8.02 7.74
CA ASN A 71 4.52 9.11 6.79
C ASN A 71 4.45 8.67 5.32
N ALA A 72 4.84 7.42 5.01
CA ALA A 72 4.73 6.89 3.66
C ALA A 72 3.27 6.64 3.27
N ALA A 73 2.45 6.16 4.22
CA ALA A 73 1.01 6.04 4.03
C ALA A 73 0.36 7.42 3.81
N SER A 74 0.62 8.40 4.68
CA SER A 74 0.11 9.77 4.55
C SER A 74 0.49 10.42 3.22
N ARG A 75 1.76 10.29 2.80
CA ARG A 75 2.23 10.80 1.50
C ARG A 75 1.48 10.16 0.33
N THR A 76 1.21 8.86 0.41
CA THR A 76 0.49 8.15 -0.65
C THR A 76 -0.97 8.59 -0.72
N LYS A 77 -1.64 8.74 0.43
CA LYS A 77 -3.01 9.27 0.49
C LYS A 77 -3.11 10.67 -0.12
N SER A 78 -2.23 11.57 0.29
CA SER A 78 -2.20 12.95 -0.22
C SER A 78 -2.04 13.00 -1.74
N ARG A 79 -1.11 12.20 -2.29
CA ARG A 79 -0.91 12.11 -3.75
C ARG A 79 -2.12 11.57 -4.50
N LEU A 80 -2.79 10.54 -3.96
CA LEU A 80 -4.00 9.99 -4.57
C LEU A 80 -5.18 10.95 -4.52
N ALA A 81 -5.35 11.66 -3.39
CA ALA A 81 -6.38 12.68 -3.25
C ALA A 81 -6.17 13.83 -4.25
N ALA A 82 -4.93 14.29 -4.41
CA ALA A 82 -4.58 15.30 -5.39
C ALA A 82 -4.82 14.83 -6.84
N LEU A 83 -4.49 13.57 -7.15
CA LEU A 83 -4.75 12.98 -8.46
C LEU A 83 -6.24 12.94 -8.77
N LYS A 84 -7.04 12.38 -7.86
CA LYS A 84 -8.50 12.33 -7.96
C LYS A 84 -9.09 13.73 -8.19
N ARG A 85 -8.67 14.72 -7.39
CA ARG A 85 -9.13 16.11 -7.55
C ARG A 85 -8.85 16.65 -8.95
N LYS A 86 -7.64 16.42 -9.48
CA LYS A 86 -7.26 16.87 -10.83
C LYS A 86 -8.10 16.21 -11.93
N THR A 87 -8.51 14.96 -11.75
CA THR A 87 -9.33 14.24 -12.74
C THR A 87 -10.73 14.84 -12.91
N PHE A 88 -11.29 15.49 -11.89
CA PHE A 88 -12.66 16.03 -11.91
C PHE A 88 -12.74 17.55 -12.04
N VAL A 89 -11.65 18.27 -11.82
CA VAL A 89 -11.60 19.74 -11.86
C VAL A 89 -11.13 20.28 -13.23
N GLY A 90 -10.77 19.41 -14.17
CA GLY A 90 -10.45 19.76 -15.55
C GLY A 90 -11.28 18.95 -16.53
#